data_AF-A0AAE3SHB1-F1
#
_entry.id   AF-A0AAE3SHB1-F1
#
_cell.length_a   1.000
_cell.length_b   1.000
_cell.length_c   1.000
_cell.angle_alpha   90.00
_cell.angle_beta   90.00
_cell.angle_gamma   90.00
#
_symmetry.space_group_name_H-M   'P 1'
#
loop_
_entity.id
_entity.type
_entity.pdbx_description
1 polymer ?
#
loop_
_entity_poly.entity_id
_entity_poly.type
_entity_poly.pdbx_seq_one_letter_code
_entity_poly.pdbx_strand_id
1 'polypeptide(L)'
;MNRIILLSILITTVYWCHDGQDPLYKSKAFTIYKDAIKQGEYSSRVVSPQNIVSNYKSITHENYSNLIRFRFSGYFLNEVLTSGIIGEIRTC
;
A
#
# COMPACT_ATOMS: atom_id res chain seq x y z
N MET A 1 2.61 -49.27 25.83
CA MET A 1 2.73 -47.93 26.46
C MET A 1 3.68 -47.00 25.70
N ASN A 2 4.92 -47.41 25.38
CA ASN A 2 5.91 -46.56 24.68
C ASN A 2 5.51 -46.11 23.26
N ARG A 3 4.74 -46.91 22.51
CA ARG A 3 4.29 -46.54 21.15
C ARG A 3 3.22 -45.43 21.13
N ILE A 4 2.39 -45.34 22.17
CA ILE A 4 1.37 -44.29 22.28
C ILE A 4 2.03 -42.95 22.66
N ILE A 5 3.08 -42.98 23.49
CA ILE A 5 3.87 -41.81 23.86
C ILE A 5 4.61 -41.22 22.64
N LEU A 6 5.16 -42.09 21.78
CA LEU A 6 5.82 -41.66 20.53
C LEU A 6 4.83 -40.98 19.55
N LEU A 7 3.58 -41.47 19.48
CA LEU A 7 2.54 -40.86 18.65
C LEU A 7 2.08 -39.50 19.19
N SER A 8 1.99 -39.31 20.51
CA SER A 8 1.61 -38.01 21.08
C SER A 8 2.65 -36.92 20.85
N ILE A 9 3.95 -37.26 20.86
CA ILE A 9 5.05 -36.29 20.63
C ILE A 9 5.06 -35.80 19.18
N LEU A 10 4.79 -36.69 18.21
CA LEU A 10 4.73 -36.36 16.79
C LEU A 10 3.56 -35.42 16.45
N ILE A 11 2.44 -35.56 17.16
CA ILE A 11 1.24 -34.72 16.96
C ILE A 11 1.47 -33.31 17.52
N THR A 12 2.23 -33.15 18.60
CA THR A 12 2.49 -31.82 19.19
C THR A 12 3.42 -30.93 18.37
N THR A 13 4.32 -31.49 17.58
CA THR A 13 5.32 -30.70 16.81
C THR A 13 4.74 -29.99 15.59
N VAL A 14 3.55 -30.38 15.11
CA VAL A 14 2.90 -29.77 13.95
C VAL A 14 2.02 -28.55 14.29
N TYR A 15 1.77 -28.27 15.57
CA TYR A 15 0.93 -27.14 15.98
C TYR A 15 1.69 -25.82 16.19
N TRP A 16 3.01 -25.80 16.08
CA TRP A 16 3.84 -24.61 16.32
C TRP A 16 4.34 -23.98 15.02
N CYS A 17 3.42 -23.66 14.11
CA CYS A 17 3.70 -22.75 13.01
C CYS A 17 2.78 -21.53 13.16
N HIS A 18 3.25 -20.51 13.88
CA HIS A 18 2.57 -19.23 14.01
C HIS A 18 3.35 -18.16 13.23
N ASP A 19 3.27 -18.22 11.90
CA ASP A 19 3.92 -17.26 11.00
C ASP A 19 3.02 -16.06 10.65
N GLY A 20 2.03 -15.79 11.51
CA GLY A 20 1.12 -14.66 11.36
C GLY A 20 1.60 -13.47 12.17
N GLN A 21 1.93 -12.36 11.52
CA GLN A 21 2.02 -11.08 12.21
C GLN A 21 0.63 -10.70 12.73
N ASP A 22 0.52 -10.50 14.04
CA ASP A 22 -0.74 -10.05 14.64
C ASP A 22 -1.10 -8.64 14.09
N PRO A 23 -2.38 -8.41 13.77
CA PRO A 23 -2.81 -7.10 13.29
C PRO A 23 -2.70 -6.07 14.42
N LEU A 24 -2.02 -4.96 14.13
CA LEU A 24 -1.92 -3.81 15.05
C LEU A 24 -3.26 -3.09 15.20
N TYR A 25 -4.04 -3.08 14.11
CA TYR A 25 -5.36 -2.47 14.10
C TYR A 25 -6.26 -3.16 13.09
N LYS A 26 -7.54 -3.33 13.43
CA LYS A 26 -8.54 -3.94 12.57
C LYS A 26 -9.82 -3.13 12.58
N SER A 27 -10.29 -2.79 11.38
CA SER A 27 -11.60 -2.17 11.15
C SER A 27 -12.38 -2.97 10.11
N LYS A 28 -13.62 -2.55 9.85
CA LYS A 28 -14.42 -3.10 8.75
C LYS A 28 -13.81 -2.78 7.37
N ALA A 29 -13.14 -1.64 7.24
CA ALA A 29 -12.61 -1.15 5.96
C ALA A 29 -11.22 -1.71 5.65
N PHE A 30 -10.34 -1.80 6.66
CA PHE A 30 -8.95 -2.22 6.46
C PHE A 30 -8.35 -2.81 7.75
N THR A 31 -7.24 -3.52 7.58
CA THR A 31 -6.41 -4.08 8.66
C THR A 31 -4.97 -3.60 8.51
N ILE A 32 -4.35 -3.17 9.61
CA ILE A 32 -2.97 -2.71 9.68
C ILE A 32 -2.13 -3.79 10.38
N TYR A 33 -1.02 -4.13 9.76
CA TYR A 33 0.06 -4.98 10.26
C TYR A 33 1.32 -4.12 10.47
N LYS A 34 2.38 -4.70 11.03
CA LYS A 34 3.62 -3.96 11.30
C LYS A 34 4.26 -3.39 10.04
N ASP A 35 4.15 -4.11 8.92
CA ASP A 35 4.77 -3.78 7.64
C ASP A 35 3.78 -3.64 6.49
N ALA A 36 2.48 -3.81 6.73
CA ALA A 36 1.49 -3.86 5.67
C ALA A 36 0.12 -3.30 6.05
N ILE A 37 -0.63 -2.84 5.05
CA ILE A 37 -2.04 -2.48 5.17
C ILE A 37 -2.82 -3.33 4.17
N LYS A 38 -3.92 -3.95 4.61
CA LYS A 38 -4.81 -4.76 3.76
C LYS A 38 -6.21 -4.16 3.73
N GLN A 39 -6.74 -3.93 2.55
CA GLN A 39 -8.09 -3.44 2.27
C GLN A 39 -8.74 -4.36 1.22
N GLY A 40 -9.49 -5.37 1.70
CA GLY A 40 -10.05 -6.41 0.82
C GLY A 40 -8.96 -7.17 0.07
N GLU A 41 -9.03 -7.14 -1.26
CA GLU A 41 -8.04 -7.73 -2.18
C GLU A 41 -6.79 -6.87 -2.36
N TYR A 42 -6.84 -5.60 -1.94
CA TYR A 42 -5.72 -4.68 -2.06
C TYR A 42 -4.83 -4.70 -0.82
N SER A 43 -3.54 -4.60 -1.03
CA SER A 43 -2.50 -4.57 0.00
C SER A 43 -1.36 -3.65 -0.40
N SER A 44 -0.82 -2.96 0.60
CA SER A 44 0.43 -2.20 0.50
C SER A 44 1.39 -2.70 1.56
N ARG A 45 2.64 -2.99 1.19
CA ARG A 45 3.68 -3.52 2.09
C ARG A 45 4.97 -2.71 1.99
N VAL A 46 5.56 -2.42 3.14
CA VAL A 46 6.91 -1.85 3.26
C VAL A 46 7.92 -2.97 3.03
N VAL A 47 8.72 -2.86 1.97
CA VAL A 47 9.78 -3.84 1.64
C VAL A 47 11.13 -3.37 2.19
N SER A 48 11.36 -2.06 2.22
CA SER A 48 12.52 -1.45 2.87
C SER A 48 12.18 -0.03 3.35
N PRO A 49 13.05 0.65 4.13
CA PRO A 49 12.80 2.02 4.58
C PRO A 49 12.54 3.03 3.45
N GLN A 50 12.94 2.72 2.21
CA GLN A 50 12.76 3.56 1.03
C GLN A 50 11.77 2.97 0.02
N ASN A 51 11.28 1.75 0.22
CA ASN A 51 10.48 1.03 -0.77
C ASN A 51 9.18 0.51 -0.17
N ILE A 52 8.07 0.94 -0.77
CA ILE A 52 6.71 0.47 -0.47
C ILE A 52 6.13 -0.08 -1.76
N VAL A 53 5.57 -1.29 -1.71
CA VAL A 53 4.97 -1.98 -2.86
C VAL A 53 3.47 -2.15 -2.60
N SER A 54 2.66 -1.71 -3.56
CA SER A 54 1.20 -1.83 -3.52
C SER A 54 0.70 -2.63 -4.71
N ASN A 55 -0.28 -3.51 -4.49
CA ASN A 55 -0.96 -4.22 -5.58
C ASN A 55 -2.19 -3.45 -6.12
N TYR A 56 -2.46 -2.26 -5.58
CA TYR A 56 -3.53 -1.39 -6.07
C TYR A 56 -3.19 -0.85 -7.46
N LYS A 57 -4.11 -1.04 -8.40
CA LYS A 57 -4.03 -0.48 -9.75
C LYS A 57 -5.15 0.55 -9.91
N SER A 58 -4.78 1.78 -10.26
CA SER A 58 -5.76 2.83 -10.54
C SER A 58 -6.41 2.58 -11.89
N ILE A 59 -7.72 2.41 -11.90
CA ILE A 59 -8.54 2.28 -13.12
C ILE A 59 -8.44 3.55 -13.99
N THR A 60 -8.16 4.68 -13.35
CA THR A 60 -8.01 5.99 -14.00
C THR A 60 -6.74 6.08 -14.85
N HIS A 61 -5.69 5.31 -14.53
CA HIS A 61 -4.41 5.35 -15.24
C HIS A 61 -4.50 4.82 -16.68
N GLU A 62 -5.46 3.94 -16.95
CA GLU A 62 -5.70 3.41 -18.29
C GLU A 62 -6.39 4.43 -19.21
N ASN A 63 -7.12 5.39 -18.63
CA ASN A 63 -7.96 6.34 -19.38
C ASN A 63 -7.48 7.79 -19.31
N TYR A 64 -6.59 8.13 -18.37
CA TYR A 64 -6.14 9.50 -18.13
C TYR A 64 -4.63 9.59 -17.94
N SER A 65 -4.03 10.57 -18.59
CA SER A 65 -2.61 10.89 -18.46
C SER A 65 -2.27 11.35 -17.03
N ASN A 66 -1.11 10.91 -16.49
CA ASN A 66 -0.55 11.43 -15.23
C ASN A 66 -0.12 12.91 -15.32
N LEU A 67 -0.25 13.52 -16.49
CA LEU A 67 0.03 14.93 -16.70
C LEU A 67 -1.06 15.78 -16.03
N ILE A 68 -0.80 16.15 -14.78
CA ILE A 68 -1.63 17.13 -14.09
C ILE A 68 -1.28 18.52 -14.63
N ARG A 69 -2.13 19.05 -15.52
CA ARG A 69 -2.04 20.44 -15.98
C ARG A 69 -2.79 21.34 -15.01
N PHE A 70 -2.06 22.23 -14.36
CA PHE A 70 -2.66 23.29 -13.56
C PHE A 70 -2.73 24.59 -14.37
N ARG A 71 -3.84 25.31 -14.25
CA ARG A 71 -4.00 26.67 -14.75
C ARG A 71 -4.12 27.58 -13.53
N PHE A 72 -3.12 28.41 -13.30
CA PHE A 72 -3.21 29.46 -12.29
C PHE A 72 -4.16 30.54 -12.80
N SER A 73 -5.32 30.67 -12.16
CA SER A 73 -6.21 31.82 -12.36
C SER A 73 -5.89 32.85 -11.29
N GLY A 74 -4.97 33.77 -11.60
CA GLY A 74 -4.78 34.97 -10.79
C GLY A 74 -5.81 36.02 -11.18
N TYR A 75 -6.78 36.30 -10.31
CA TYR A 75 -7.40 37.62 -10.30
C TYR A 75 -6.72 38.41 -9.18
N PHE A 76 -5.61 39.08 -9.48
CA PHE A 76 -5.25 40.37 -8.88
C PHE A 76 -4.01 40.99 -9.56
N LEU A 77 -4.19 42.24 -9.99
CA LEU A 77 -3.24 43.28 -10.44
C LEU A 77 -2.38 43.02 -11.69
N ASN A 78 -2.84 43.66 -12.77
CA ASN A 78 -2.13 44.62 -13.63
C ASN A 78 -0.63 44.38 -13.90
N GLU A 79 -0.34 44.24 -15.19
CA GLU A 79 0.98 44.23 -15.83
C GLU A 79 1.83 42.96 -15.69
N VAL A 80 1.93 42.26 -16.83
CA VAL A 80 3.03 41.36 -17.24
C VAL A 80 3.17 40.13 -16.32
N LEU A 81 2.69 38.96 -16.73
CA LEU A 81 3.48 38.06 -17.59
C LEU A 81 2.59 37.37 -18.65
N THR A 82 2.74 37.80 -19.90
CA THR A 82 2.62 36.94 -21.06
C THR A 82 3.74 35.88 -21.00
N SER A 83 3.47 34.74 -20.37
CA SER A 83 4.05 33.47 -20.82
C SER A 83 3.31 32.31 -20.14
N GLY A 84 2.79 31.41 -20.96
CA GLY A 84 2.32 30.11 -20.48
C GLY A 84 3.49 29.34 -19.91
N ILE A 85 3.66 29.36 -18.59
CA ILE A 85 4.51 28.40 -17.90
C ILE A 85 3.65 27.15 -17.66
N ILE A 86 3.80 26.17 -18.56
CA ILE A 86 3.34 24.80 -18.33
C ILE A 86 4.41 24.14 -17.48
N GLY A 87 4.20 24.11 -16.17
CA GLY A 87 4.99 23.24 -15.28
C GLY A 87 4.57 21.79 -15.51
N GLU A 88 5.51 20.92 -15.85
CA GLU A 88 5.29 19.48 -16.00
C GLU A 88 5.87 18.76 -14.77
N ILE A 89 5.02 18.19 -13.93
CA ILE A 89 5.45 17.26 -12.88
C ILE A 89 5.19 15.86 -13.41
N ARG A 90 6.26 15.15 -13.79
CA ARG A 90 6.19 13.71 -14.05
C ARG A 90 6.19 13.00 -12.71
N THR A 91 5.06 12.41 -12.35
CA THR A 91 5.02 11.39 -11.30
C THR A 91 5.34 10.05 -11.95
N CYS A 92 6.44 9.43 -11.50
CA CYS A 92 6.87 8.09 -11.90
C CYS A 92 5.83 7.02 -11.54
#